data_AF-A0A1S4ERU4-F1
#
_entry.id   AF-A0A1S4ERU4-F1
#
_cell.length_a   1.000
_cell.length_b   1.000
_cell.length_c   1.000
_cell.angle_alpha   90.00
_cell.angle_beta   90.00
_cell.angle_gamma   90.00
#
_symmetry.space_group_name_H-M   'P 1'
#
loop_
_entity.id
_entity.type
_entity.pdbx_description
1 polymer ?
#
loop_
_entity_poly.entity_id
_entity_poly.type
_entity_poly.pdbx_seq_one_letter_code
_entity_poly.pdbx_strand_id
1 'polypeptide(L)'
;LDASSPNNLVAYRIQSGAQDKFIIDASTGIIRVSPGANLDPDLTENKTSLYHLEVLAIDGGIGREQRHSQVSVDIAIEDVNNKPPVLLDPGQVYVKENTP
;
A
#
# COMPACT_ATOMS: atom_id res chain seq x y z
N LEU A 1 -5.42 -0.40 35.95
CA LEU A 1 -4.98 0.13 34.64
C LEU A 1 -4.25 1.43 34.93
N ASP A 2 -2.96 1.39 35.20
CA ASP A 2 -2.14 2.60 35.35
C ASP A 2 -1.60 3.03 33.99
N ALA A 3 -2.22 4.06 33.42
CA ALA A 3 -1.74 4.76 32.23
C ALA A 3 -0.56 5.69 32.58
N SER A 4 0.41 5.23 33.36
CA SER A 4 1.61 5.99 33.70
C SER A 4 2.69 5.80 32.63
N SER A 5 3.43 6.87 32.36
CA SER A 5 4.63 6.78 31.54
C SER A 5 5.64 5.80 32.14
N PRO A 6 6.36 5.01 31.31
CA PRO A 6 6.41 5.10 29.84
C PRO A 6 5.38 4.24 29.09
N ASN A 7 4.54 3.47 29.79
CA ASN A 7 3.63 2.48 29.16
C ASN A 7 2.47 3.12 28.36
N ASN A 8 2.27 4.43 28.48
CA ASN A 8 1.31 5.19 27.68
C ASN A 8 1.89 5.71 26.35
N LEU A 9 3.20 5.58 26.13
CA LEU A 9 3.85 5.94 24.88
C LEU A 9 3.88 4.70 23.99
N VAL A 10 3.24 4.79 22.82
CA VAL A 10 3.19 3.70 21.83
C VAL A 10 3.91 4.15 20.57
N ALA A 11 4.87 3.34 20.13
CA ALA A 11 5.57 3.52 18.87
C ALA A 11 5.02 2.58 17.80
N TYR A 12 4.76 3.10 16.61
CA TYR A 12 4.24 2.35 15.46
C TYR A 12 5.33 2.09 14.42
N ARG A 13 5.34 0.91 13.82
CA ARG A 13 6.21 0.59 12.66
C ARG A 13 5.54 -0.38 11.71
N ILE A 14 5.84 -0.27 10.42
CA ILE A 14 5.49 -1.30 9.44
C ILE A 14 6.56 -2.40 9.52
N GLN A 15 6.15 -3.64 9.80
CA GLN A 15 7.00 -4.82 9.87
C GLN A 15 7.26 -5.42 8.48
N SER A 16 6.24 -5.45 7.63
CA SER A 16 6.29 -6.07 6.31
C SER A 16 5.21 -5.47 5.38
N GLY A 17 5.31 -5.73 4.07
CA GLY A 17 4.29 -5.36 3.10
C GLY A 17 4.36 -3.95 2.51
N ALA A 18 5.23 -3.08 3.02
CA ALA A 18 5.31 -1.69 2.59
C ALA A 18 5.85 -1.51 1.15
N GLN A 19 6.75 -2.40 0.69
CA GLN A 19 7.39 -2.38 -0.63
C GLN A 19 7.93 -1.00 -1.07
N ASP A 20 8.48 -0.24 -0.11
CA ASP A 20 8.91 1.17 -0.26
C ASP A 20 7.81 2.15 -0.68
N LYS A 21 6.55 1.71 -0.77
CA LYS A 21 5.39 2.51 -1.16
C LYS A 21 4.73 3.24 0.00
N PHE A 22 4.88 2.72 1.22
CA PHE A 22 4.25 3.27 2.40
C PHE A 22 5.24 3.50 3.54
N ILE A 23 5.01 4.58 4.27
CA ILE A 23 5.68 4.93 5.53
C ILE A 23 4.63 5.11 6.61
N ILE A 24 5.02 4.93 7.87
CA ILE A 24 4.17 5.17 9.04
C ILE A 24 4.86 6.18 9.96
N ASP A 25 4.10 7.14 10.46
CA ASP A 25 4.57 8.02 11.52
C ASP A 25 4.60 7.25 12.84
N ALA A 26 5.80 7.13 13.44
CA ALA A 26 5.99 6.30 14.63
C ALA A 26 5.25 6.80 15.87
N SER A 27 4.83 8.07 15.92
CA SER A 27 4.17 8.66 17.08
C SER A 27 2.64 8.69 16.96
N THR A 28 2.12 8.83 15.72
CA THR A 28 0.68 8.98 15.45
C THR A 28 0.07 7.75 14.80
N GLY A 29 0.87 6.87 14.22
CA GLY A 29 0.40 5.69 13.47
C GLY A 29 -0.16 6.04 12.09
N ILE A 30 -0.05 7.29 11.63
CA ILE A 30 -0.56 7.70 10.31
C ILE A 30 0.30 7.05 9.22
N ILE A 31 -0.33 6.22 8.38
CA ILE A 31 0.28 5.64 7.18
C ILE A 31 0.15 6.63 6.02
N ARG A 32 1.24 6.84 5.29
CA ARG A 32 1.31 7.75 4.14
C ARG A 32 2.02 7.06 2.99
N VAL A 33 1.74 7.53 1.78
CA VAL A 33 2.52 7.14 0.59
C VAL A 33 3.94 7.70 0.74
N SER A 34 4.95 6.87 0.48
CA SER A 34 6.35 7.30 0.53
C SER A 34 6.60 8.38 -0.52
N PRO A 35 7.40 9.42 -0.21
CA PRO A 35 7.81 10.40 -1.20
C PRO A 35 8.44 9.74 -2.43
N GLY A 36 7.92 10.05 -3.61
CA GLY A 36 8.40 9.48 -4.88
C GLY A 36 7.92 8.05 -5.19
N ALA A 37 7.08 7.45 -4.34
CA ALA A 37 6.49 6.16 -4.66
C ALA A 37 5.53 6.26 -5.86
N ASN A 38 5.67 5.33 -6.78
CA ASN A 38 4.71 5.09 -7.86
C ASN A 38 3.76 3.96 -7.45
N LEU A 39 2.46 4.25 -7.47
CA LEU A 39 1.38 3.32 -7.14
C LEU A 39 0.60 2.85 -8.38
N ASP A 40 0.96 3.29 -9.59
CA ASP A 40 0.32 2.80 -10.81
C ASP A 40 0.55 1.28 -10.93
N PRO A 41 -0.51 0.45 -10.86
CA PRO A 41 -0.36 -1.00 -10.92
C PRO A 41 0.39 -1.42 -12.18
N ASP A 42 0.15 -0.79 -13.34
CA ASP A 42 0.80 -1.16 -14.60
C ASP A 42 2.31 -0.89 -14.61
N LEU A 43 2.83 -0.09 -13.68
CA LEU A 43 4.26 0.23 -13.53
C LEU A 43 4.92 -0.55 -12.39
N THR A 44 4.19 -1.45 -11.74
CA THR A 44 4.74 -2.40 -10.76
C THR A 44 5.10 -3.73 -11.44
N GLU A 45 6.05 -4.47 -10.88
CA GLU A 45 6.53 -5.74 -11.46
C GLU A 45 5.41 -6.76 -11.71
N ASN A 46 4.37 -6.78 -10.85
CA ASN A 46 3.30 -7.78 -10.86
C ASN A 46 1.89 -7.19 -10.93
N LYS A 47 1.70 -5.98 -11.47
CA LYS A 47 0.39 -5.32 -11.50
C LYS A 47 -0.30 -5.26 -10.13
N THR A 48 0.46 -4.86 -9.13
CA THR A 48 0.07 -4.85 -7.72
C THR A 48 -0.92 -3.73 -7.43
N SER A 49 -2.17 -4.10 -7.15
CA SER A 49 -3.22 -3.18 -6.69
C SER A 49 -3.62 -3.41 -5.22
N LEU A 50 -2.98 -4.34 -4.52
CA LEU A 50 -3.28 -4.64 -3.12
C LEU A 50 -1.98 -4.83 -2.34
N TYR A 51 -1.86 -4.11 -1.23
CA TYR A 51 -0.73 -4.20 -0.31
C TYR A 51 -1.23 -4.64 1.06
N HIS A 52 -0.64 -5.71 1.58
CA HIS A 52 -0.93 -6.26 2.90
C HIS A 52 0.18 -5.86 3.86
N LEU A 53 -0.05 -4.84 4.68
CA LEU A 53 0.93 -4.32 5.62
C LEU A 53 0.74 -5.00 6.98
N GLU A 54 1.82 -5.50 7.57
CA GLU A 54 1.82 -5.85 8.98
C GLU A 54 2.36 -4.67 9.78
N VAL A 55 1.53 -4.11 10.66
CA VAL A 55 1.89 -2.97 11.51
C VAL A 55 2.06 -3.46 12.94
N LEU A 56 3.14 -3.04 13.58
CA LEU A 56 3.45 -3.32 14.97
C LEU A 56 3.31 -2.04 15.80
N ALA A 57 2.59 -2.14 16.91
CA ALA A 57 2.55 -1.16 17.97
C ALA A 57 3.35 -1.69 19.16
N ILE A 58 4.26 -0.88 19.71
CA ILE A 58 5.15 -1.24 20.82
C ILE A 58 4.99 -0.20 21.92
N ASP A 59 4.76 -0.60 23.16
CA ASP A 59 4.71 0.34 24.29
C ASP A 59 6.11 0.76 24.78
N GLY A 60 6.14 1.78 25.63
CA GLY A 60 7.38 2.31 26.22
C GLY A 60 7.95 1.48 27.37
N GLY A 61 7.43 0.27 27.62
CA GLY A 61 8.01 -0.63 28.62
C GLY A 61 9.48 -0.97 28.30
N ILE A 62 10.26 -1.31 29.33
CA ILE A 62 11.70 -1.62 29.17
C ILE A 62 11.93 -3.11 29.40
N GLY A 63 12.66 -3.75 28.49
CA GLY A 63 13.03 -5.16 28.63
C GLY A 63 11.82 -6.09 28.55
N ARG A 64 11.57 -6.86 29.62
CA ARG A 64 10.52 -7.89 29.64
C ARG A 64 9.11 -7.34 29.86
N GLU A 65 9.01 -6.11 30.35
CA GLU A 65 7.72 -5.43 30.56
C GLU A 65 7.22 -4.75 29.27
N GLN A 66 8.06 -4.67 28.23
CA GLN A 66 7.65 -4.13 26.94
C GLN A 66 6.65 -5.05 26.27
N ARG A 67 5.50 -4.49 25.88
CA ARG A 67 4.47 -5.22 25.14
C ARG A 67 4.39 -4.72 23.71
N HIS A 68 3.94 -5.60 22.84
CA HIS A 68 3.68 -5.27 21.46
C HIS A 68 2.41 -5.97 20.96
N SER A 69 1.79 -5.38 19.94
CA SER A 69 0.63 -5.94 19.24
C SER A 69 0.78 -5.73 17.74
N GLN A 70 0.37 -6.71 16.95
CA GLN A 70 0.47 -6.71 15.50
C GLN A 70 -0.92 -6.66 14.87
N VAL A 71 -1.07 -5.90 13.77
CA VAL A 71 -2.32 -5.78 13.01
C VAL A 71 -2.04 -5.80 11.51
N SER A 72 -2.97 -6.37 10.73
CA SER A 72 -2.93 -6.34 9.27
C SER A 72 -3.68 -5.13 8.74
N VAL A 73 -3.10 -4.41 7.78
CA VAL A 73 -3.70 -3.27 7.09
C VAL A 73 -3.68 -3.55 5.58
N ASP A 74 -4.86 -3.63 4.98
CA ASP A 74 -5.02 -3.86 3.55
C ASP A 74 -5.22 -2.53 2.82
N ILE A 75 -4.31 -2.19 1.91
CA ILE A 75 -4.36 -0.98 1.09
C ILE A 75 -4.66 -1.39 -0.36
N ALA A 76 -5.86 -1.06 -0.82
CA ALA A 76 -6.27 -1.24 -2.21
C ALA A 76 -5.96 0.03 -3.03
N ILE A 77 -5.32 -0.14 -4.18
CA ILE A 77 -5.10 0.93 -5.16
C ILE A 77 -6.28 0.96 -6.10
N GLU A 78 -6.96 2.10 -6.14
CA GLU A 78 -7.98 2.37 -7.13
C GLU A 78 -7.31 2.79 -8.43
N ASP A 79 -7.53 2.02 -9.49
CA ASP A 79 -7.10 2.41 -10.83
C ASP A 79 -7.97 3.56 -11.32
N VAL A 80 -7.33 4.60 -11.83
CA VAL A 80 -7.99 5.78 -12.38
C VAL A 80 -7.71 5.85 -13.87
N ASN A 81 -8.64 6.38 -14.66
CA ASN A 81 -8.46 6.49 -16.11
C ASN A 81 -7.45 7.61 -16.46
N ASN A 82 -6.16 7.32 -16.27
CA ASN A 82 -5.03 8.24 -16.46
C ASN A 82 -4.13 7.87 -17.65
N LYS A 83 -4.50 6.87 -18.45
CA LYS A 83 -3.73 6.40 -19.61
C LYS A 83 -4.48 6.73 -20.91
N PRO A 84 -3.81 7.28 -21.94
CA PRO A 84 -4.46 7.55 -23.22
C PRO A 84 -4.86 6.23 -23.90
N PRO A 85 -5.94 6.21 -24.71
CA PRO A 85 -6.30 5.04 -25.48
C PRO A 85 -5.20 4.73 -26.51
N VAL A 86 -4.89 3.45 -26.67
CA VAL A 86 -3.99 2.96 -27.72
C VAL A 86 -4.82 2.31 -28.82
N LEU A 87 -4.76 2.87 -30.03
CA LEU A 87 -5.35 2.24 -31.21
C LEU A 87 -4.35 1.22 -31.75
N LEU A 88 -4.74 -0.06 -31.74
CA LEU A 88 -4.02 -1.09 -32.46
C LEU A 88 -4.41 -1.00 -33.95
N ASP A 89 -3.44 -1.13 -34.85
CA ASP A 89 -3.70 -1.21 -36.28
C ASP A 89 -4.61 -2.43 -36.54
N PRO A 90 -5.84 -2.25 -37.07
CA PRO A 90 -6.75 -3.35 -37.34
C PRO A 90 -6.26 -4.28 -38.47
N GLY A 91 -5.17 -3.92 -39.15
CA GLY A 91 -4.69 -4.60 -40.34
C GLY A 91 -5.59 -4.32 -41.55
N GLN A 92 -5.29 -4.94 -42.69
CA GLN A 92 -6.12 -4.82 -43.88
C GLN A 92 -7.40 -5.65 -43.73
N VAL A 93 -8.54 -4.97 -43.76
CA VAL A 93 -9.85 -5.61 -43.82
C VAL A 93 -10.33 -5.60 -45.27
N TYR A 94 -10.66 -6.78 -45.79
CA TYR A 94 -11.30 -6.93 -47.10
C TYR A 94 -12.80 -7.20 -46.91
N VAL A 95 -13.64 -6.33 -47.47
CA VAL A 95 -15.09 -6.52 -47.50
C VAL A 95 -15.47 -6.87 -48.94
N LYS A 96 -16.13 -8.02 -49.13
CA LYS A 96 -16.73 -8.35 -50.43
C LYS A 96 -17.98 -7.50 -50.62
N GLU A 97 -18.16 -6.96 -51.81
CA GLU A 97 -19.45 -6.38 -52.20
C GLU A 97 -20.56 -7.42 -51.98
N ASN A 98 -21.72 -6.96 -51.48
CA ASN A 98 -22.90 -7.79 -51.19
C ASN A 98 -22.82 -8.70 -49.96
N THR A 99 -22.05 -8.31 -48.94
CA THR A 99 -22.16 -8.90 -47.60
C THR A 99 -23.15 -8.04 -46.78
N PRO A 100 -24.27 -8.60 -46.26
CA PRO A 100 -25.25 -7.85 -45.46
C PRO A 100 -24.69 -7.40 -44.10
#